data_AF-A0A564Q5W8-F1
#
_entry.id   AF-A0A564Q5W8-F1
#
_cell.length_a   1.000
_cell.length_b   1.000
_cell.length_c   1.000
_cell.angle_alpha   90.00
_cell.angle_beta   90.00
_cell.angle_gamma   90.00
#
_symmetry.space_group_name_H-M   'P 1'
#
loop_
_entity.id
_entity.type
_entity.pdbx_description
1 polymer ?
#
loop_
_entity_poly.entity_id
_entity_poly.type
_entity_poly.pdbx_seq_one_letter_code
_entity_poly.pdbx_strand_id
1 'polypeptide(L)'
;MMNKTIKVVPNGVNTSQFKMMNREKQKTWVAHTFGVDPSPDLNIINTGRLSHEKGISYLIEALEYLPRPRGCFLWGMGCSKQRCAGGLYG
;
A
#
# COMPACT_ATOMS: atom_id res chain seq x y z
N MET A 1 31.50 4.94 -29.16
CA MET A 1 30.83 4.55 -27.92
C MET A 1 30.05 3.27 -28.19
N MET A 2 30.32 2.17 -27.47
CA MET A 2 29.55 0.93 -27.64
C MET A 2 28.20 1.08 -26.92
N ASN A 3 27.10 0.95 -27.66
CA ASN A 3 25.76 0.85 -27.08
C ASN A 3 25.70 -0.44 -26.25
N LYS A 4 25.76 -0.30 -24.92
CA LYS A 4 25.47 -1.41 -24.01
C LYS A 4 23.96 -1.63 -24.00
N THR A 5 23.48 -2.69 -24.63
CA THR A 5 22.09 -3.11 -24.53
C THR A 5 21.83 -3.60 -23.11
N ILE A 6 21.02 -2.86 -22.35
CA ILE A 6 20.61 -3.26 -21.01
C ILE A 6 19.52 -4.34 -21.16
N LYS A 7 19.79 -5.55 -20.66
CA LYS A 7 18.79 -6.62 -20.60
C LYS A 7 18.09 -6.56 -19.24
N VAL A 8 16.79 -6.28 -19.25
CA VAL A 8 15.95 -6.26 -18.06
C VAL A 8 15.27 -7.62 -17.91
N VAL A 9 15.36 -8.21 -16.72
CA VAL A 9 14.63 -9.44 -16.36
C VAL A 9 13.77 -9.11 -15.14
N PRO A 10 12.43 -9.19 -15.23
CA PRO A 10 11.57 -8.90 -14.10
C PRO A 10 11.73 -9.96 -13.00
N ASN A 11 11.58 -9.53 -11.75
CA ASN A 11 11.58 -10.45 -10.62
C ASN A 11 10.27 -11.25 -10.58
N GLY A 12 10.38 -12.53 -10.23
CA GLY A 12 9.23 -13.38 -9.92
C GLY A 12 8.74 -13.20 -8.47
N VAL A 13 7.63 -13.85 -8.14
CA VAL A 13 7.08 -13.95 -6.78
C VAL A 13 6.84 -15.42 -6.43
N ASN A 14 7.05 -15.79 -5.17
CA ASN A 14 6.80 -17.15 -4.70
C ASN A 14 5.31 -17.38 -4.44
N THR A 15 4.58 -17.92 -5.42
CA THR A 15 3.13 -18.15 -5.33
C THR A 15 2.73 -19.15 -4.24
N SER A 16 3.64 -20.00 -3.75
CA SER A 16 3.36 -20.88 -2.61
C SER A 16 3.19 -20.12 -1.29
N GLN A 17 3.81 -18.94 -1.17
CA GLN A 17 3.73 -18.06 0.00
C GLN A 17 2.57 -17.06 -0.10
N PHE A 18 2.20 -16.64 -1.32
CA PHE A 18 1.11 -15.67 -1.56
C PHE A 18 -0.17 -16.39 -1.97
N LYS A 19 -0.96 -16.81 -0.97
CA LYS A 19 -2.26 -17.45 -1.20
C LYS A 19 -3.33 -16.39 -1.44
N MET A 20 -4.18 -16.63 -2.43
CA MET A 20 -5.36 -15.79 -2.65
C MET A 20 -6.32 -15.89 -1.47
N MET A 21 -6.85 -14.75 -1.05
CA MET A 21 -7.90 -14.68 -0.05
C MET A 21 -9.23 -14.32 -0.72
N ASN A 22 -10.33 -14.92 -0.27
CA ASN A 22 -11.67 -14.47 -0.68
C ASN A 22 -11.86 -12.99 -0.26
N ARG A 23 -12.44 -12.18 -1.13
CA ARG A 23 -12.78 -10.77 -0.89
C ARG A 23 -13.47 -10.52 0.46
N GLU A 24 -14.43 -11.36 0.86
CA GLU A 24 -15.13 -11.18 2.14
C GLU A 24 -14.21 -11.45 3.33
N LYS A 25 -13.40 -12.51 3.27
CA LYS A 25 -12.37 -12.78 4.28
C LYS A 25 -11.32 -11.67 4.34
N GLN A 26 -10.99 -11.07 3.19
CA GLN A 26 -10.07 -9.95 3.13
C GLN A 26 -10.64 -8.71 3.80
N LYS A 27 -11.91 -8.36 3.54
CA LYS A 27 -12.58 -7.23 4.22
C LYS A 27 -12.60 -7.42 5.73
N THR A 28 -13.00 -8.60 6.20
CA THR A 28 -13.02 -8.91 7.63
C THR A 28 -11.62 -8.84 8.24
N TRP A 29 -10.62 -9.39 7.55
CA TRP A 29 -9.24 -9.33 8.01
C TRP A 29 -8.74 -7.88 8.10
N VAL A 30 -8.97 -7.05 7.07
CA VAL A 30 -8.61 -5.62 7.07
C VAL A 30 -9.31 -4.89 8.22
N ALA A 31 -10.62 -5.09 8.37
CA ALA A 31 -11.39 -4.45 9.44
C ALA A 31 -10.84 -4.80 10.83
N HIS A 32 -10.57 -6.09 11.06
CA HIS A 32 -10.06 -6.58 12.34
C HIS A 32 -8.60 -6.15 12.59
N THR A 33 -7.72 -6.30 11.60
CA THR A 33 -6.28 -6.03 11.74
C THR A 33 -6.01 -4.55 11.93
N PHE A 34 -6.77 -3.68 11.27
CA PHE A 34 -6.52 -2.24 11.27
C PHE A 34 -7.53 -1.44 12.10
N GLY A 35 -8.62 -2.06 12.59
CA GLY A 35 -9.66 -1.37 13.35
C GLY A 35 -10.46 -0.37 12.51
N VAL A 36 -10.67 -0.69 11.23
CA VAL A 36 -11.25 0.22 10.24
C VAL A 36 -12.57 -0.31 9.70
N ASP A 37 -13.45 0.60 9.30
CA ASP A 37 -14.69 0.22 8.63
C ASP A 37 -14.42 -0.01 7.13
N PRO A 38 -14.55 -1.24 6.61
CA PRO A 38 -14.38 -1.54 5.19
C PRO A 38 -15.64 -1.20 4.36
N SER A 39 -16.68 -0.61 4.97
CA SER A 39 -17.93 -0.21 4.32
C SER A 39 -17.80 0.76 3.14
N PRO A 40 -16.76 1.63 3.02
CA PRO A 40 -16.63 2.47 1.84
C PRO A 40 -16.55 1.64 0.56
N ASP A 41 -17.17 2.14 -0.51
CA ASP A 41 -17.18 1.48 -1.82
C ASP A 41 -15.75 1.30 -2.39
N LEU A 42 -14.82 2.18 -1.98
CA LEU A 42 -13.41 2.13 -2.37
C LEU A 42 -12.51 2.12 -1.13
N ASN A 43 -11.76 1.02 -0.98
CA ASN A 43 -10.71 0.86 0.03
C ASN A 43 -9.35 0.79 -0.67
N ILE A 44 -8.48 1.76 -0.39
CA ILE A 44 -7.11 1.80 -0.91
C ILE A 44 -6.17 1.34 0.19
N ILE A 45 -5.35 0.33 -0.11
CA ILE A 45 -4.36 -0.19 0.84
C ILE A 45 -2.98 -0.05 0.20
N ASN A 46 -2.10 0.72 0.84
CA ASN A 46 -0.68 0.75 0.49
C ASN A 46 0.11 0.00 1.56
N THR A 47 0.94 -0.94 1.13
CA THR A 47 1.81 -1.71 2.01
C THR A 47 3.26 -1.58 1.58
N GLY A 48 4.15 -1.29 2.53
CA GLY A 48 5.59 -1.24 2.24
C GLY A 48 6.38 -0.34 3.18
N ARG A 49 7.64 -0.09 2.83
CA ARG A 49 8.48 0.87 3.56
C ARG A 49 7.95 2.28 3.33
N LEU A 50 7.81 3.08 4.38
CA LEU A 50 7.43 4.49 4.27
C LEU A 50 8.68 5.31 3.96
N SER A 51 8.99 5.47 2.68
CA SER A 51 10.18 6.16 2.20
C SER A 51 9.87 7.00 0.95
N HIS A 52 10.72 7.99 0.67
CA HIS A 52 10.54 8.88 -0.47
C HIS A 52 10.50 8.12 -1.81
N GLU A 53 11.32 7.06 -1.95
CA GLU A 53 11.30 6.14 -3.10
C GLU A 53 9.94 5.47 -3.36
N LYS A 54 9.06 5.40 -2.35
CA LYS A 54 7.72 4.82 -2.49
C LYS A 54 6.65 5.84 -2.85
N GLY A 55 6.99 7.13 -2.95
CA GLY A 55 6.09 8.17 -3.45
C GLY A 55 4.81 8.33 -2.63
N ILE A 56 4.84 8.06 -1.32
CA ILE A 56 3.66 8.09 -0.45
C ILE A 56 2.95 9.46 -0.47
N SER A 57 3.72 10.55 -0.64
CA SER A 57 3.16 11.90 -0.77
C SER A 57 2.23 12.03 -1.97
N TYR A 58 2.60 11.46 -3.12
CA TYR A 58 1.75 11.48 -4.32
C TYR A 58 0.48 10.67 -4.14
N LEU A 59 0.57 9.56 -3.39
CA LEU A 59 -0.62 8.78 -3.04
C LEU A 59 -1.58 9.63 -2.21
N ILE A 60 -1.09 10.29 -1.16
CA ILE A 60 -1.91 11.15 -0.29
C ILE A 60 -2.55 12.28 -1.10
N GLU A 61 -1.79 12.96 -1.94
CA GLU A 61 -2.30 14.02 -2.82
C GLU A 61 -3.37 13.50 -3.79
N ALA A 62 -3.14 12.34 -4.41
CA ALA A 62 -4.09 11.72 -5.32
C ALA A 62 -5.43 11.37 -4.65
N LEU A 63 -5.44 11.15 -3.33
CA LEU A 63 -6.69 10.89 -2.61
C LEU A 63 -7.65 12.07 -2.71
N GLU A 64 -7.19 13.32 -2.82
CA GLU A 64 -8.06 14.50 -2.90
C GLU A 64 -9.00 14.46 -4.11
N TYR A 65 -8.55 13.84 -5.21
CA TYR A 65 -9.28 13.75 -6.47
C TYR A 65 -10.27 12.58 -6.55
N LEU A 66 -10.30 11.72 -5.54
CA LEU A 66 -11.21 10.58 -5.53
C LEU A 66 -12.61 10.97 -5.02
N PRO A 67 -13.68 10.30 -5.48
CA PRO A 67 -15.02 10.48 -4.92
C PRO A 67 -15.09 10.02 -3.46
N ARG A 68 -16.07 10.53 -2.71
CA ARG A 68 -16.41 10.09 -1.35
C ARG A 68 -17.68 9.22 -1.39
N PRO A 69 -17.85 8.23 -0.48
CA PRO A 69 -16.93 7.86 0.60
C PRO A 69 -15.78 6.96 0.12
N ARG A 70 -14.59 7.15 0.72
CA ARG A 70 -13.39 6.33 0.46
C ARG A 70 -12.62 6.08 1.75
N GLY A 71 -12.02 4.90 1.87
CA GLY A 71 -11.04 4.58 2.91
C GLY A 71 -9.63 4.50 2.30
N CYS A 72 -8.63 5.07 2.96
CA CYS A 72 -7.22 4.90 2.59
C CYS A 72 -6.41 4.42 3.79
N PHE A 73 -5.76 3.28 3.66
CA PHE A 73 -5.00 2.65 4.72
C PHE A 73 -3.54 2.52 4.31
N LEU A 74 -2.66 3.19 5.07
CA LEU A 74 -1.22 3.12 4.88
C LEU A 74 -0.64 2.17 5.94
N TRP A 75 -0.06 1.07 5.50
CA TRP A 75 0.60 0.11 6.39
C TRP A 75 2.09 -0.02 6.05
N GLY A 76 2.93 0.39 6.99
CA GLY A 76 4.35 0.39 6.76
C GLY A 76 5.15 0.89 7.93
N MET A 77 6.46 0.64 7.87
CA MET A 77 7.43 1.26 8.75
C MET A 77 8.44 2.05 7.93
N GLY A 78 8.88 3.17 8.46
CA GLY A 78 9.92 4.01 7.87
C GLY A 78 10.59 4.88 8.91
N CYS A 79 11.86 5.20 8.70
CA CYS A 79 12.56 6.20 9.49
C CYS A 79 12.30 7.58 8.90
N SER A 80 11.46 8.37 9.57
CA SER A 80 11.52 9.82 9.46
C SER A 80 12.67 10.32 10.34
N LYS A 81 13.40 11.37 9.92
CA LYS A 81 14.44 12.03 10.71
C LYS A 81 13.96 12.52 12.10
N GLN A 82 12.68 12.39 12.44
CA GLN A 82 12.14 12.80 13.74
C GLN A 82 11.25 11.79 14.49
N ARG A 83 10.92 10.59 13.98
CA ARG A 83 10.23 9.50 14.73
C ARG A 83 9.93 8.32 13.80
N CYS A 84 10.05 7.10 14.32
CA CYS A 84 9.41 5.92 13.72
C CYS A 84 7.91 6.00 14.03
N ALA A 85 7.09 6.42 13.07
CA ALA A 85 5.65 6.49 13.24
C ALA A 85 4.99 5.43 12.34
N GLY A 86 4.37 4.42 12.97
CA GLY A 86 3.26 3.69 12.37
C GLY A 86 2.00 4.50 12.66
N GLY A 87 1.30 4.95 11.62
CA GLY A 87 0.10 5.78 11.76
C GLY A 87 -0.96 5.36 10.76
N LEU A 88 -2.11 4.96 11.27
CA LEU A 88 -3.37 4.86 10.55
C LEU A 88 -3.91 6.27 10.31
N TYR A 89 -4.13 6.63 9.05
CA TYR A 89 -4.93 7.80 8.68
C TYR A 89 -6.29 7.26 8.26
N GLY A 90 -7.30 7.45 9.11
CA GLY A 90 -8.70 7.10 8.85
C GLY A 90 -9.53 8.36 8.63
#